data_AF-A0A7Y0CVK6-F1
#
_entry.id   AF-A0A7Y0CVK6-F1
#
_cell.length_a   1.000
_cell.length_b   1.000
_cell.length_c   1.000
_cell.angle_alpha   90.00
_cell.angle_beta   90.00
_cell.angle_gamma   90.00
#
_symmetry.space_group_name_H-M   'P 1'
#
loop_
_entity.id
_entity.type
_entity.pdbx_description
1 polymer ?
#
loop_
_entity_poly.entity_id
_entity_poly.type
_entity_poly.pdbx_seq_one_letter_code
_entity_poly.pdbx_strand_id
1 'polypeptide(L)' 'MERLLSVEEVGEVLGTSDRFPRRLIAERRIRFVRVGRHVRIPVSALEEFVRDGTVDPVVITWRSGSVA' A
#
# COMPACT_ATOMS: atom_id res chain seq x y z
N MET A 1 11.85 -18.26 0.60
CA MET A 1 11.32 -17.54 1.77
C MET A 1 11.03 -16.13 1.35
N GLU A 2 9.88 -15.60 1.76
CA GLU A 2 9.48 -14.22 1.46
C GLU A 2 10.12 -13.24 2.46
N ARG A 3 10.47 -12.04 2.00
CA ARG A 3 10.97 -10.98 2.88
C ARG A 3 9.83 -10.44 3.76
N LEU A 4 10.12 -10.28 5.05
CA LEU A 4 9.18 -9.82 6.06
C LEU A 4 9.65 -8.47 6.62
N LEU A 5 8.80 -7.45 6.55
CA LEU A 5 9.08 -6.09 7.02
C LEU A 5 8.48 -5.84 8.41
N SER A 6 9.15 -5.02 9.22
CA SER A 6 8.59 -4.45 10.45
C SER A 6 7.53 -3.40 10.14
N VAL A 7 6.78 -2.99 11.16
CA VAL A 7 5.82 -1.88 11.04
C VAL A 7 6.52 -0.57 10.69
N GLU A 8 7.71 -0.32 11.23
CA GLU A 8 8.50 0.88 10.92
C GLU A 8 8.98 0.84 9.46
N GLU A 9 9.56 -0.27 9.03
CA GLU A 9 10.05 -0.45 7.65
C GLU A 9 8.92 -0.24 6.63
N VAL A 10 7.71 -0.74 6.90
CA VAL A 10 6.55 -0.49 6.01
C VAL A 10 6.15 0.98 6.00
N GLY A 11 6.23 1.66 7.13
CA GLY A 11 5.99 3.11 7.21
C GLY A 11 6.96 3.86 6.30
N GLU A 12 8.24 3.55 6.41
CA GLU A 12 9.31 4.12 5.57
C GLU A 12 9.08 3.85 4.08
N VAL A 13 8.77 2.59 3.70
CA VAL A 13 8.52 2.21 2.30
C VAL A 13 7.33 2.96 1.71
N LEU A 14 6.26 3.15 2.49
CA LEU A 14 5.07 3.88 2.05
C LEU A 14 5.20 5.41 2.17
N GLY A 15 6.30 5.92 2.73
CA GLY A 15 6.45 7.35 3.02
C GLY A 15 5.45 7.86 4.07
N THR A 16 5.03 7.00 5.01
CA THR A 16 4.05 7.29 6.06
C THR A 16 4.63 7.09 7.46
N SER A 17 3.93 7.55 8.49
CA SER A 17 4.29 7.23 9.89
C SER A 17 3.87 5.81 10.28
N ASP A 18 4.49 5.27 11.33
CA ASP A 18 4.20 3.93 11.89
C ASP A 18 2.71 3.73 12.28
N ARG A 19 1.99 4.82 12.60
CA ARG A 19 0.56 4.79 12.86
C ARG A 19 -0.25 4.26 11.68
N PHE A 20 0.16 4.55 10.45
CA PHE A 20 -0.58 4.15 9.26
C PHE A 20 -0.55 2.62 9.06
N PRO A 21 0.60 1.93 9.03
CA PRO A 21 0.63 0.48 8.99
C PRO A 21 -0.07 -0.18 10.20
N ARG A 22 0.04 0.40 11.42
CA ARG A 22 -0.71 -0.08 12.60
C ARG A 22 -2.22 -0.04 12.37
N ARG A 23 -2.73 1.04 11.76
CA ARG A 23 -4.14 1.17 11.41
C ARG A 23 -4.56 0.13 10.37
N LEU A 24 -3.76 -0.09 9.33
CA LEU A 24 -4.04 -1.15 8.34
C LEU A 24 -4.17 -2.53 8.98
N ILE A 25 -3.31 -2.84 9.95
CA ILE A 25 -3.37 -4.12 10.70
C ILE A 25 -4.63 -4.19 11.56
N ALA A 26 -4.98 -3.11 12.27
CA ALA A 26 -6.15 -3.05 13.14
C ALA A 26 -7.45 -3.19 12.34
N GLU A 27 -7.55 -2.50 11.20
CA GLU A 27 -8.68 -2.57 10.26
C GLU A 27 -8.68 -3.82 9.38
N ARG A 28 -7.67 -4.69 9.50
CA ARG A 28 -7.49 -5.92 8.68
C ARG A 28 -7.44 -5.64 7.16
N ARG A 29 -6.89 -4.49 6.77
CA ARG A 29 -6.73 -4.07 5.38
C ARG A 29 -5.46 -4.60 4.70
N ILE A 30 -4.57 -5.24 5.46
CA ILE A 30 -3.33 -5.84 4.94
C ILE A 30 -3.05 -7.18 5.63
N ARG A 31 -2.46 -8.12 4.91
CA ARG A 31 -2.00 -9.40 5.47
C ARG A 31 -0.77 -9.17 6.36
N PHE A 32 -0.70 -9.87 7.48
CA PHE A 32 0.44 -9.80 8.40
C PHE A 32 0.68 -11.16 9.08
N VAL A 33 1.89 -11.36 9.58
CA VAL A 33 2.30 -12.53 10.34
C VAL A 33 2.61 -12.11 11.78
N ARG A 34 2.15 -12.92 12.74
CA ARG A 34 2.48 -12.74 14.16
C ARG A 34 3.71 -13.57 14.50
N VAL A 35 4.77 -12.94 14.99
CA VAL A 35 6.00 -13.60 15.44
C VAL A 35 6.22 -13.23 16.91
N GLY A 36 5.57 -13.98 17.79
CA GLY A 36 5.45 -13.63 19.21
C GLY A 36 4.79 -12.26 19.39
N ARG A 37 5.47 -11.33 20.07
CA ARG A 37 4.99 -9.94 20.24
C ARG A 37 5.13 -9.09 18.98
N HIS A 38 5.96 -9.51 18.02
CA HIS A 38 6.24 -8.73 16.82
C HIS A 38 5.23 -9.00 15.73
N VAL A 39 4.93 -7.97 14.94
CA VAL A 39 4.16 -8.10 13.71
C VAL A 39 5.10 -7.91 12.55
N ARG A 40 4.97 -8.78 11.54
CA ARG A 40 5.71 -8.72 10.30
C ARG A 40 4.76 -8.66 9.12
N ILE A 41 5.07 -7.84 8.14
CA ILE A 41 4.28 -7.67 6.92
C ILE A 41 5.08 -8.27 5.76
N PRO A 42 4.55 -9.30 5.08
CA PRO A 42 5.18 -9.83 3.87
C PRO A 42 5.23 -8.78 2.77
N VAL A 43 6.32 -8.73 1.99
CA VAL A 43 6.45 -7.78 0.87
C VAL A 43 5.32 -7.93 -0.15
N SER A 44 4.89 -9.16 -0.46
CA SER A 44 3.76 -9.41 -1.37
C SER A 44 2.46 -8.76 -0.89
N ALA A 45 2.22 -8.76 0.43
CA ALA A 45 1.03 -8.15 1.00
C ALA A 45 1.05 -6.63 0.87
N LEU A 46 2.24 -6.03 0.94
CA LEU A 46 2.42 -4.60 0.71
C LEU A 46 2.24 -4.25 -0.77
N GLU A 47 2.80 -5.05 -1.67
CA GLU A 47 2.61 -4.88 -3.12
C GLU A 47 1.14 -5.04 -3.54
N GLU A 48 0.43 -6.02 -2.99
CA GLU A 48 -1.02 -6.19 -3.15
C GLU A 48 -1.77 -4.94 -2.68
N PHE A 49 -1.49 -4.46 -1.47
CA PHE A 49 -2.12 -3.26 -0.94
C PHE A 49 -1.90 -2.02 -1.82
N VAL A 50 -0.67 -1.83 -2.31
CA VAL A 50 -0.35 -0.71 -3.22
C VAL A 50 -1.09 -0.87 -4.54
N ARG A 51 -1.08 -2.07 -5.12
CA ARG A 51 -1.76 -2.35 -6.38
C ARG A 51 -3.26 -2.09 -6.28
N ASP A 52 -3.91 -2.58 -5.23
CA ASP A 52 -5.34 -2.39 -4.99
C ASP A 52 -5.70 -0.91 -4.71
N GLY A 53 -4.76 -0.15 -4.14
CA GLY A 53 -4.91 1.28 -3.89
C GLY A 53 -4.43 2.19 -5.03
N THR A 54 -3.87 1.65 -6.11
CA THR A 54 -3.37 2.44 -7.24
C THR A 54 -4.55 2.88 -8.09
N VAL A 55 -4.63 4.19 -8.36
CA VAL A 55 -5.64 4.79 -9.24
C VAL A 55 -4.97 5.17 -10.55
N ASP A 56 -5.45 4.61 -11.65
CA ASP A 56 -4.93 4.91 -12.98
C ASP A 56 -5.28 6.35 -13.39
N PRO A 57 -4.36 7.04 -14.09
CA PRO A 57 -4.60 8.39 -14.57
C PRO A 57 -5.73 8.42 -15.61
N VAL A 58 -6.59 9.43 -15.52
CA VAL A 58 -7.64 9.65 -16.52
C VAL A 58 -7.01 10.17 -17.82
N VAL A 59 -7.10 9.38 -18.89
CA VAL A 59 -6.65 9.80 -20.23
C VAL A 59 -7.79 10.53 -20.93
N ILE A 60 -7.72 11.87 -20.97
CA ILE A 60 -8.67 12.69 -21.73
C ILE A 60 -8.14 12.87 -23.15
N THR A 61 -8.74 12.18 -24.12
CA THR A 61 -8.50 12.46 -25.55
C THR A 61 -9.52 13.49 -26.03
N TRP A 62 -9.13 14.77 -26.06
CA TRP A 62 -9.93 15.80 -26.73
C TRP A 62 -9.96 15.52 -28.23
N ARG A 63 -11.14 15.25 -28.80
CA ARG A 63 -11.32 14.98 -30.25
C ARG A 63 -12.08 16.05 -31.02
N SER A 64 -12.52 17.12 -30.37
CA SER A 64 -13.41 18.10 -31.01
C SER A 64 -12.95 19.52 -30.79
N GLY A 65 -11.94 19.93 -31.55
CA GLY A 65 -11.65 21.34 -31.77
C GLY A 65 -12.42 21.82 -33.00
N SER A 66 -13.49 22.58 -32.79
CA SER A 66 -14.01 23.47 -33.83
C SER A 66 -14.10 24.85 -33.21
N VAL A 67 -13.17 25.73 -33.58
CA VAL A 67 -13.26 27.16 -33.33
C VAL A 67 -14.00 27.75 -34.53
N ALA A 68 -15.11 28.44 -34.26
CA ALA A 68 -15.79 29.27 -35.25
C ALA A 68 -15.01 30.58 -35.47
#